data_AF-A0A9D6Z077-F1
#
_entry.id   AF-A0A9D6Z077-F1
#
_cell.length_a   1.000
_cell.length_b   1.000
_cell.length_c   1.000
_cell.angle_alpha   90.00
_cell.angle_beta   90.00
_cell.angle_gamma   90.00
#
_symmetry.space_group_name_H-M   'P 1'
#
loop_
_entity.id
_entity.type
_entity.pdbx_description
1 polymer ?
#
loop_
_entity_poly.entity_id
_entity_poly.type
_entity_poly.pdbx_seq_one_letter_code
_entity_poly.pdbx_strand_id
1 'polypeptide(L)'
;MAVMTTRRGFLLGAAAAPAMAQGRFAGKLGLQMYSLRRETAKDLPGTLALVRKLGFEELEVGGFHGQTATEFRGTLAGHELKAVSLGAEWGTLSKSVQKVIDDASALGAGYVMCSSIPGPRRLTFDAAVRAAEQFNRWGEPLARAGLR
;
A
#
# COMPACT_ATOMS: atom_id res chain seq x y z
N MET A 1 -75.54 11.19 1.24
CA MET A 1 -74.48 11.25 0.19
C MET A 1 -73.32 10.39 0.65
N ALA A 2 -73.13 9.25 0.00
CA ALA A 2 -72.02 8.34 0.29
C ALA A 2 -70.76 8.82 -0.45
N VAL A 3 -69.62 8.84 0.23
CA VAL A 3 -68.31 8.79 -0.44
C VAL A 3 -67.63 7.52 0.03
N MET A 4 -67.52 6.60 -0.91
CA MET A 4 -66.96 5.25 -0.79
C MET A 4 -65.45 5.35 -0.95
N THR A 5 -64.71 5.33 0.14
CA THR A 5 -63.24 5.25 0.12
C THR A 5 -62.83 3.81 -0.22
N THR A 6 -62.40 3.60 -1.47
CA THR A 6 -61.88 2.31 -1.93
C THR A 6 -60.40 2.13 -1.55
N ARG A 7 -59.96 0.86 -1.45
CA ARG A 7 -58.60 0.39 -1.08
C ARG A 7 -57.46 0.86 -2.01
N ARG A 8 -57.69 1.80 -2.92
CA ARG A 8 -56.75 2.23 -3.97
C ARG A 8 -55.88 3.45 -3.60
N GLY A 9 -55.99 3.96 -2.38
CA GLY A 9 -55.27 5.17 -1.93
C GLY A 9 -54.01 4.94 -1.07
N PHE A 10 -53.52 3.69 -0.93
CA PHE A 10 -52.39 3.39 -0.03
C PHE A 10 -51.07 3.12 -0.79
N LEU A 11 -50.78 3.89 -1.85
CA LEU A 11 -49.55 3.66 -2.64
C LEU A 11 -48.73 4.91 -3.00
N LEU A 12 -48.98 6.09 -2.43
CA LEU A 12 -48.09 7.23 -2.64
C LEU A 12 -47.61 7.81 -1.31
N GLY A 13 -46.50 7.26 -0.82
CA GLY A 13 -45.82 7.79 0.36
C GLY A 13 -44.59 7.01 0.80
N ALA A 14 -44.04 6.10 -0.01
CA ALA A 14 -42.67 5.66 0.21
C ALA A 14 -41.77 6.79 -0.29
N ALA A 15 -41.39 7.70 0.60
CA ALA A 15 -40.33 8.66 0.35
C ALA A 15 -39.12 7.88 -0.16
N ALA A 16 -38.80 8.04 -1.44
CA ALA A 16 -37.50 7.67 -1.96
C ALA A 16 -36.50 8.55 -1.24
N ALA A 17 -35.93 8.04 -0.15
CA ALA A 17 -34.70 8.60 0.38
C ALA A 17 -33.73 8.63 -0.81
N PRO A 18 -33.10 9.78 -1.12
CA PRO A 18 -32.05 9.76 -2.12
C PRO A 18 -31.04 8.74 -1.60
N ALA A 19 -30.84 7.66 -2.36
CA ALA A 19 -29.67 6.84 -2.16
C ALA A 19 -28.52 7.82 -2.29
N MET A 20 -27.92 8.20 -1.14
CA MET A 20 -26.68 8.92 -1.15
C MET A 20 -25.77 8.06 -2.00
N ALA A 21 -25.49 8.52 -3.22
CA ALA A 21 -24.51 7.89 -4.07
C ALA A 21 -23.24 7.94 -3.23
N GLN A 22 -22.93 6.84 -2.54
CA GLN A 22 -21.67 6.67 -1.86
C GLN A 22 -20.67 6.80 -2.99
N GLY A 23 -19.99 7.95 -3.06
CA GLY A 23 -18.99 8.20 -4.08
C GLY A 23 -18.01 7.05 -4.01
N ARG A 24 -18.08 6.15 -5.00
CA ARG A 24 -17.15 5.03 -5.08
C ARG A 24 -15.81 5.66 -5.41
N PHE A 25 -14.82 5.41 -4.53
CA PHE A 25 -13.45 5.80 -4.82
C PHE A 25 -13.04 5.13 -6.13
N ALA A 26 -12.77 5.95 -7.15
CA ALA A 26 -12.42 5.49 -8.50
C ALA A 26 -10.90 5.46 -8.73
N GLY A 27 -10.11 5.74 -7.70
CA GLY A 27 -8.65 5.66 -7.77
C GLY A 27 -8.14 4.23 -7.65
N LYS A 28 -6.87 4.03 -8.02
CA LYS A 28 -6.17 2.77 -7.75
C LYS A 28 -5.94 2.61 -6.25
N LEU A 29 -6.16 1.40 -5.75
CA LEU A 29 -5.89 1.05 -4.37
C LEU A 29 -4.61 0.22 -4.28
N GLY A 30 -3.71 0.64 -3.40
CA GLY A 30 -2.51 -0.09 -3.03
C GLY A 30 -2.63 -0.68 -1.62
N LEU A 31 -1.93 -1.78 -1.36
CA LEU A 31 -1.84 -2.39 -0.03
C LEU A 31 -0.40 -2.47 0.46
N GLN A 32 -0.14 -1.90 1.63
CA GLN A 32 1.10 -2.17 2.36
C GLN A 32 1.00 -3.53 3.08
N MET A 33 1.80 -4.49 2.63
CA MET A 33 1.76 -5.90 3.04
C MET A 33 2.05 -6.13 4.52
N TYR A 34 2.67 -5.17 5.21
CA TYR A 34 2.82 -5.24 6.68
C TYR A 34 1.47 -5.40 7.40
N SER A 35 0.38 -4.92 6.80
CA SER A 35 -1.00 -5.10 7.29
C SER A 35 -1.39 -6.58 7.45
N LEU A 36 -0.87 -7.46 6.60
CA LEU A 36 -1.14 -8.90 6.57
C LEU A 36 0.08 -9.75 6.97
N ARG A 37 1.06 -9.15 7.66
CA ARG A 37 2.35 -9.79 7.96
C ARG A 37 2.24 -11.15 8.66
N ARG A 38 1.18 -11.37 9.46
CA ARG A 38 0.99 -12.63 10.20
C ARG A 38 0.50 -13.74 9.28
N GLU A 39 -0.38 -13.39 8.34
CA GLU A 39 -0.92 -14.26 7.31
C GLU A 39 0.18 -14.60 6.31
N THR A 40 0.92 -13.59 5.85
CA THR A 40 2.06 -13.76 4.93
C THR A 40 3.15 -14.66 5.52
N ALA A 41 3.42 -14.56 6.82
CA ALA A 41 4.40 -15.43 7.49
C ALA A 41 3.95 -16.89 7.57
N LYS A 42 2.64 -17.17 7.51
CA LYS A 42 2.09 -18.53 7.56
C LYS A 42 1.96 -19.14 6.17
N ASP A 43 1.43 -18.37 5.22
CA ASP A 43 1.13 -18.80 3.86
C ASP A 43 1.17 -17.59 2.91
N LEU A 44 2.35 -17.37 2.32
CA LEU A 44 2.57 -16.28 1.37
C LEU A 44 1.68 -16.44 0.11
N PRO A 45 1.68 -17.57 -0.62
CA PRO A 45 0.81 -17.73 -1.80
C PRO A 45 -0.68 -17.55 -1.50
N GLY A 46 -1.18 -18.15 -0.41
CA GLY A 46 -2.57 -17.99 -0.01
C GLY A 46 -2.92 -16.54 0.35
N THR A 47 -2.00 -15.83 1.01
CA THR A 47 -2.19 -14.40 1.32
C THR A 47 -2.22 -13.55 0.05
N LEU A 48 -1.32 -13.77 -0.90
CA LEU A 48 -1.31 -13.03 -2.17
C LEU A 48 -2.60 -13.29 -2.98
N ALA A 49 -3.07 -14.54 -3.04
CA ALA A 49 -4.34 -14.88 -3.66
C ALA A 49 -5.53 -14.16 -2.98
N LEU A 50 -5.53 -14.07 -1.65
CA LEU A 50 -6.54 -13.30 -0.91
C LEU A 50 -6.48 -11.80 -1.26
N VAL A 51 -5.29 -11.20 -1.28
CA VAL A 51 -5.10 -9.79 -1.62
C VAL A 51 -5.66 -9.47 -3.00
N ARG A 52 -5.37 -10.32 -3.99
CA ARG A 52 -5.92 -10.20 -5.34
C ARG A 52 -7.45 -10.33 -5.35
N LYS A 53 -8.00 -11.32 -4.62
CA LYS A 53 -9.44 -11.53 -4.47
C LYS A 53 -10.16 -10.33 -3.84
N LEU A 54 -9.48 -9.59 -2.95
CA LEU A 54 -9.99 -8.36 -2.35
C LEU A 54 -9.95 -7.15 -3.32
N GLY A 55 -9.38 -7.30 -4.51
CA GLY A 55 -9.36 -6.27 -5.55
C GLY A 55 -8.12 -5.37 -5.54
N PHE A 56 -7.10 -5.69 -4.75
CA PHE A 56 -5.82 -4.98 -4.82
C PHE A 56 -4.96 -5.50 -5.99
N GLU A 57 -4.19 -4.60 -6.58
CA GLU A 57 -3.27 -4.90 -7.69
C GLU A 57 -1.85 -4.39 -7.40
N GLU A 58 -1.73 -3.33 -6.60
CA GLU A 58 -0.47 -2.66 -6.30
C GLU A 58 -0.08 -2.85 -4.83
N LEU A 59 1.17 -3.20 -4.57
CA LEU A 59 1.66 -3.49 -3.23
C LEU A 59 2.84 -2.58 -2.85
N GLU A 60 2.91 -2.24 -1.57
CA GLU A 60 4.18 -1.94 -0.92
C GLU A 60 4.66 -3.20 -0.18
N VAL A 61 5.94 -3.52 -0.32
CA VAL A 61 6.53 -4.73 0.30
C VAL A 61 7.77 -4.34 1.11
N GLY A 62 7.95 -4.97 2.28
CA GLY A 62 9.10 -4.70 3.17
C GLY A 62 10.22 -5.74 3.11
N GLY A 63 10.09 -6.75 2.24
CA GLY A 63 11.04 -7.85 2.12
C GLY A 63 10.55 -8.92 1.14
N PHE A 64 11.40 -9.93 0.91
CA PHE A 64 11.24 -10.87 -0.20
C PHE A 64 11.04 -12.33 0.25
N HIS A 65 10.78 -12.57 1.54
CA HIS A 65 10.42 -13.88 2.08
C HIS A 65 11.41 -15.01 1.71
N GLY A 66 12.72 -14.73 1.78
CA GLY A 66 13.79 -15.68 1.45
C GLY A 66 14.15 -15.76 -0.03
N GLN A 67 13.47 -15.00 -0.89
CA GLN A 67 13.76 -14.89 -2.32
C GLN A 67 14.63 -13.66 -2.61
N THR A 68 15.19 -13.59 -3.81
CA THR A 68 15.72 -12.36 -4.38
C THR A 68 14.59 -11.41 -4.81
N ALA A 69 14.89 -10.13 -5.01
CA ALA A 69 13.91 -9.15 -5.49
C ALA A 69 13.29 -9.54 -6.86
N THR A 70 14.11 -10.08 -7.78
CA THR A 70 13.67 -10.55 -9.10
C THR A 70 12.73 -11.75 -9.00
N GLU A 71 13.07 -12.75 -8.20
CA GLU A 71 12.21 -13.92 -7.97
C GLU A 71 10.89 -13.50 -7.33
N PHE A 72 10.96 -12.59 -6.35
CA PHE A 72 9.76 -12.11 -5.66
C PHE A 72 8.86 -11.30 -6.59
N ARG A 73 9.42 -10.50 -7.52
CA ARG A 73 8.64 -9.87 -8.60
C ARG A 73 7.89 -10.92 -9.43
N GLY A 74 8.55 -12.02 -9.78
CA GLY A 74 7.92 -13.15 -10.47
C GLY A 74 6.79 -13.78 -9.67
N THR A 75 7.01 -14.01 -8.37
CA THR A 75 5.98 -14.50 -7.44
C THR A 75 4.75 -13.58 -7.43
N LEU A 76 4.93 -12.27 -7.29
CA LEU A 76 3.82 -11.31 -7.32
C LEU A 76 3.07 -11.33 -8.66
N ALA A 77 3.81 -11.33 -9.77
CA ALA A 77 3.23 -11.35 -11.12
C ALA A 77 2.37 -12.62 -11.35
N GLY A 78 2.76 -13.77 -10.81
CA GLY A 78 1.96 -15.00 -10.85
C GLY A 78 0.60 -14.90 -10.15
N HIS A 79 0.43 -13.91 -9.26
CA HIS A 79 -0.84 -13.59 -8.59
C HIS A 79 -1.55 -12.36 -9.18
N GLU A 80 -1.10 -11.86 -10.35
CA GLU A 80 -1.57 -10.60 -10.95
C GLU A 80 -1.35 -9.37 -10.04
N LEU A 81 -0.31 -9.41 -9.21
CA LEU A 81 0.08 -8.34 -8.30
C LEU A 81 1.41 -7.74 -8.76
N LYS A 82 1.64 -6.46 -8.43
CA LYS A 82 2.94 -5.80 -8.62
C LYS A 82 3.33 -5.01 -7.39
N ALA A 83 4.61 -5.01 -7.06
CA ALA A 83 5.15 -4.11 -6.05
C ALA A 83 5.48 -2.77 -6.71
N VAL A 84 4.84 -1.69 -6.22
CA VAL A 84 5.10 -0.31 -6.67
C VAL A 84 6.02 0.44 -5.72
N SER A 85 6.13 -0.03 -4.46
CA SER A 85 6.96 0.56 -3.42
C SER A 85 7.74 -0.52 -2.66
N LEU A 86 8.99 -0.20 -2.32
CA LEU A 86 9.84 -0.99 -1.44
C LEU A 86 10.01 -0.28 -0.10
N GLY A 87 9.61 -0.93 0.99
CA GLY A 87 9.96 -0.52 2.34
C GLY A 87 11.43 -0.80 2.62
N ALA A 88 12.24 0.25 2.79
CA ALA A 88 13.66 0.16 3.11
C ALA A 88 13.93 0.51 4.57
N GLU A 89 14.61 -0.39 5.27
CA GLU A 89 15.04 -0.14 6.64
C GLU A 89 16.12 0.95 6.70
N TRP A 90 16.06 1.78 7.75
CA TRP A 90 17.07 2.80 8.02
C TRP A 90 18.49 2.23 8.01
N GLY A 91 18.68 1.06 8.60
CA GLY A 91 19.97 0.38 8.67
C GLY A 91 20.52 0.01 7.29
N THR A 92 19.66 -0.42 6.37
CA THR A 92 20.05 -0.75 5.00
C THR A 92 20.41 0.50 4.22
N LEU A 93 19.58 1.56 4.29
CA LEU A 93 19.87 2.86 3.67
C LEU A 93 21.19 3.46 4.18
N SER A 94 21.45 3.33 5.49
CA SER A 94 22.69 3.82 6.12
C SER A 94 23.93 3.06 5.65
N LYS A 95 23.80 1.74 5.43
CA LYS A 95 24.92 0.87 5.03
C LYS A 95 25.17 0.90 3.53
N SER A 96 24.11 0.87 2.72
CA SER A 96 24.19 0.82 1.27
C SER A 96 22.87 1.27 0.62
N VAL A 97 22.83 2.53 0.18
CA VAL A 97 21.74 3.02 -0.68
C VAL A 97 21.74 2.28 -2.02
N GLN A 98 22.91 1.90 -2.53
CA GLN A 98 23.02 1.16 -3.79
C GLN A 98 22.26 -0.16 -3.74
N LYS A 99 22.36 -0.89 -2.62
CA LYS A 99 21.60 -2.13 -2.44
C LYS A 99 20.08 -1.88 -2.54
N VAL A 100 19.60 -0.78 -1.96
CA VAL A 100 18.18 -0.41 -2.00
C VAL A 100 17.75 -0.05 -3.43
N ILE A 101 18.60 0.67 -4.17
CA ILE A 101 18.39 0.97 -5.60
C ILE A 101 18.28 -0.32 -6.41
N ASP A 102 19.22 -1.24 -6.23
CA ASP A 102 19.29 -2.50 -6.97
C ASP A 102 18.05 -3.37 -6.68
N ASP A 103 17.70 -3.53 -5.40
CA ASP A 103 16.54 -4.28 -4.96
C ASP A 103 15.24 -3.66 -5.52
N ALA A 104 15.06 -2.33 -5.40
CA ALA A 104 13.87 -1.63 -5.91
C ALA A 104 13.75 -1.76 -7.43
N SER A 105 14.85 -1.60 -8.15
CA SER A 105 14.90 -1.73 -9.62
C SER A 105 14.57 -3.15 -10.07
N ALA A 106 15.17 -4.16 -9.43
CA ALA A 106 14.90 -5.57 -9.71
C ALA A 106 13.43 -5.93 -9.44
N LEU A 107 12.88 -5.42 -8.34
CA LEU A 107 11.46 -5.57 -7.98
C LEU A 107 10.52 -4.84 -8.96
N GLY A 108 11.01 -3.81 -9.66
CA GLY A 108 10.21 -2.95 -10.53
C GLY A 108 9.44 -1.86 -9.76
N ALA A 109 9.86 -1.56 -8.53
CA ALA A 109 9.27 -0.51 -7.70
C ALA A 109 9.71 0.87 -8.18
N GLY A 110 8.81 1.85 -8.09
CA GLY A 110 9.11 3.26 -8.38
C GLY A 110 9.31 4.12 -7.13
N TYR A 111 9.00 3.56 -5.96
CA TYR A 111 9.05 4.26 -4.68
C TYR A 111 9.91 3.48 -3.67
N VAL A 112 10.61 4.21 -2.82
CA VAL A 112 11.33 3.67 -1.65
C VAL A 112 10.84 4.39 -0.40
N MET A 113 10.28 3.65 0.54
CA MET A 113 9.70 4.20 1.77
C MET A 113 10.51 3.76 2.99
N CYS A 114 10.86 4.69 3.88
CA CYS A 114 11.48 4.39 5.18
C CYS A 114 10.51 4.70 6.32
N SER A 115 10.08 3.67 7.06
CA SER A 115 9.00 3.78 8.05
C SER A 115 9.44 4.17 9.45
N SER A 116 10.74 4.34 9.69
CA SER A 116 11.27 4.60 11.03
C SER A 116 12.57 5.39 11.02
N ILE A 117 12.67 6.34 11.95
CA ILE A 117 13.92 7.00 12.33
C ILE A 117 14.41 6.33 13.62
N PRO A 118 15.69 5.94 13.72
CA PRO A 118 16.22 5.33 14.94
C PRO A 118 16.25 6.33 16.08
N GLY A 119 15.99 5.85 17.30
CA GLY A 119 16.06 6.65 18.51
C GLY A 119 14.84 6.49 19.41
N PRO A 120 14.66 7.41 20.38
CA PRO A 120 13.54 7.34 21.31
C PRO A 120 12.20 7.54 20.59
N ARG A 121 11.12 7.04 21.19
CA ARG A 121 9.76 7.14 20.64
C ARG A 121 9.32 8.58 20.36
N ARG A 122 9.79 9.54 21.16
CA ARG A 122 9.51 10.95 20.97
C ARG A 122 10.60 11.56 20.08
N LEU A 123 10.22 11.93 18.86
CA LEU A 123 11.09 12.67 17.94
C LEU A 123 11.34 14.07 18.50
N THR A 124 12.61 14.42 18.68
CA THR A 124 13.04 15.79 19.03
C THR A 124 13.29 16.61 17.77
N PHE A 125 13.34 17.94 17.90
CA PHE A 125 13.68 18.82 16.78
C PHE A 125 15.04 18.47 16.17
N ASP A 126 16.09 18.35 16.98
CA ASP A 126 17.43 18.01 16.48
C ASP A 126 17.49 16.63 15.82
N ALA A 127 16.73 15.65 16.33
CA ALA A 127 16.64 14.34 15.71
C ALA A 127 15.93 14.40 14.35
N ALA A 128 14.89 15.23 14.21
CA ALA A 128 14.20 15.47 12.95
C ALA A 128 15.13 16.16 11.93
N VAL A 129 15.90 17.17 12.34
CA VAL A 129 16.88 17.85 11.48
C VAL A 129 17.91 16.86 10.96
N ARG A 130 18.53 16.07 11.83
CA ARG A 130 19.50 15.03 11.41
C ARG A 130 18.88 14.00 10.47
N ALA A 131 17.63 13.61 10.72
CA ALA A 131 16.94 12.66 9.86
C ALA A 131 16.67 13.24 8.47
N ALA A 132 16.21 14.50 8.40
CA ALA A 132 15.99 15.19 7.13
C ALA A 132 17.28 15.32 6.31
N GLU A 133 18.40 15.69 6.94
CA GLU A 133 19.70 15.72 6.27
C GLU A 133 20.10 14.34 5.74
N GLN A 134 19.85 13.28 6.51
CA GLN A 134 20.15 11.93 6.09
C GLN A 134 19.26 11.47 4.92
N PHE A 135 17.97 11.78 4.95
CA PHE A 135 17.05 11.51 3.85
C PHE A 135 17.45 12.27 2.59
N ASN A 136 17.88 13.54 2.70
CA ASN A 136 18.38 14.29 1.54
C ASN A 136 19.61 13.59 0.91
N ARG A 137 20.55 13.11 1.72
CA ARG A 137 21.73 12.38 1.25
C ARG A 137 21.38 11.07 0.54
N TRP A 138 20.36 10.35 1.00
CA TRP A 138 19.92 9.09 0.38
C TRP A 138 19.03 9.33 -0.84
N GLY A 139 18.17 10.34 -0.78
CA GLY A 139 17.23 10.70 -1.84
C GLY A 139 17.92 11.11 -3.13
N GLU A 140 19.10 11.75 -3.05
CA GLU A 140 19.84 12.18 -4.23
C GLU A 140 20.25 11.02 -5.18
N PRO A 141 20.95 9.96 -4.73
CA PRO A 141 21.22 8.80 -5.57
C PRO A 141 19.96 7.99 -5.93
N LEU A 142 18.96 7.89 -5.05
CA LEU A 142 17.67 7.25 -5.36
C LEU A 142 16.97 7.95 -6.53
N ALA A 143 16.88 9.28 -6.48
CA ALA A 143 16.29 10.09 -7.53
C ALA A 143 17.04 9.98 -8.86
N ARG A 144 18.39 9.95 -8.83
CA ARG A 144 19.20 9.69 -10.03
C ARG A 144 18.91 8.34 -10.67
N ALA A 145 18.55 7.34 -9.87
CA ALA A 145 18.14 6.01 -10.34
C ALA A 145 16.66 5.95 -10.78
N GLY A 146 15.92 7.07 -10.73
CA GLY A 146 14.51 7.15 -11.12
C GLY A 146 13.52 6.74 -10.02
N LEU A 147 14.00 6.56 -8.78
CA LEU A 147 13.16 6.22 -7.63
C LEU A 147 12.70 7.50 -6.91
N ARG A 148 11.56 7.41 -6.23
CA ARG A 148 10.98 8.48 -5.41
C ARG A 148 10.93 8.10 -3.94
#